data_AF-A0AA49JNQ9-F1
#
_entry.id   AF-A0AA49JNQ9-F1
#
_cell.length_a   1.000
_cell.length_b   1.000
_cell.length_c   1.000
_cell.angle_alpha   90.00
_cell.angle_beta   90.00
_cell.angle_gamma   90.00
#
_symmetry.space_group_name_H-M   'P 1'
#
loop_
_entity.id
_entity.type
_entity.pdbx_description
1 polymer ?
#
loop_
_entity_poly.entity_id
_entity_poly.type
_entity_poly.pdbx_seq_one_letter_code
_entity_poly.pdbx_strand_id
1 'polypeptide(L)'
;MKLISLKDKQEIILSYIRDGKSQRQISRETGIDRKVIRKYIKKYEEKRRDLINEGKIDGNTDIQEIIDNIVERSKYNIENRHKRKLIYIML
;
A
#
# COMPACT_ATOMS: atom_id res chain seq x y z
N MET A 1 -0.52 15.10 8.68
CA MET A 1 -0.58 13.76 8.08
C MET A 1 -1.44 13.86 6.83
N LYS A 2 -0.87 13.71 5.63
CA LYS A 2 -1.60 13.86 4.36
C LYS A 2 -2.61 12.71 4.22
N LEU A 3 -3.84 13.03 3.84
CA LEU A 3 -4.84 12.03 3.51
C LEU A 3 -4.43 11.38 2.19
N ILE A 4 -4.25 10.07 2.19
CA ILE A 4 -3.70 9.35 1.03
C ILE A 4 -4.82 9.06 0.06
N SER A 5 -4.67 9.57 -1.17
CA SER A 5 -5.62 9.35 -2.24
C SER A 5 -5.40 7.99 -2.93
N LEU A 6 -6.36 7.55 -3.73
CA LEU A 6 -6.18 6.38 -4.61
C LEU A 6 -5.04 6.58 -5.60
N LYS A 7 -4.90 7.80 -6.15
CA LYS A 7 -3.82 8.16 -7.07
C LYS A 7 -2.46 8.06 -6.40
N ASP A 8 -2.34 8.54 -5.16
CA ASP A 8 -1.10 8.45 -4.38
C ASP A 8 -0.68 6.99 -4.19
N LYS A 9 -1.66 6.09 -3.97
CA LYS A 9 -1.41 4.65 -3.82
C LYS A 9 -0.93 4.02 -5.13
N GLN A 10 -1.53 4.37 -6.27
CA GLN A 10 -1.07 3.92 -7.59
C GLN A 10 0.34 4.45 -7.90
N GLU A 11 0.60 5.73 -7.63
CA GLU A 11 1.90 6.38 -7.84
C GLU A 11 3.01 5.71 -7.04
N ILE A 12 2.76 5.37 -5.77
CA ILE A 12 3.71 4.61 -4.94
C ILE A 12 4.07 3.28 -5.60
N ILE A 13 3.06 2.53 -6.09
CA ILE A 13 3.26 1.20 -6.65
C ILE A 13 4.00 1.29 -8.00
N LEU A 14 3.60 2.21 -8.88
CA LEU A 14 4.26 2.45 -10.16
C LEU A 14 5.71 2.89 -9.96
N SER A 15 5.97 3.82 -9.03
CA SER A 15 7.32 4.28 -8.71
C SER A 15 8.24 3.16 -8.26
N TYR A 16 7.71 2.18 -7.52
CA TYR A 16 8.48 1.04 -7.05
C TYR A 16 8.75 0.02 -8.16
N ILE A 17 7.74 -0.34 -8.94
CA ILE A 17 7.81 -1.45 -9.90
C ILE A 17 8.41 -0.99 -11.22
N ARG A 18 7.87 0.09 -11.79
CA ARG A 18 8.26 0.58 -13.11
C ARG A 18 9.55 1.38 -13.04
N ASP A 19 9.65 2.28 -12.07
CA ASP A 19 10.77 3.22 -11.99
C ASP A 19 11.90 2.70 -11.08
N GLY A 20 11.72 1.54 -10.42
CA GLY A 20 12.72 0.90 -9.56
C GLY A 20 13.10 1.71 -8.31
N LYS A 21 12.28 2.70 -7.91
CA LYS A 21 12.62 3.62 -6.82
C LYS A 21 12.58 2.91 -5.47
N SER A 22 13.56 3.21 -4.63
CA SER A 22 13.55 2.73 -3.24
C SER A 22 12.41 3.36 -2.43
N GLN A 23 11.92 2.66 -1.40
CA GLN A 23 10.91 3.20 -0.47
C GLN A 23 11.32 4.54 0.16
N ARG A 24 12.63 4.74 0.37
CA ARG A 24 13.19 5.99 0.89
C ARG A 24 13.08 7.13 -0.13
N GLN A 25 13.34 6.84 -1.40
CA GLN A 25 13.20 7.82 -2.47
C GLN A 25 11.74 8.21 -2.66
N ILE A 26 10.82 7.24 -2.75
CA ILE A 26 9.38 7.48 -2.85
C ILE A 26 8.88 8.34 -1.69
N SER A 27 9.36 8.08 -0.46
CA SER A 27 8.99 8.87 0.72
C SER A 27 9.44 10.33 0.64
N ARG A 28 10.64 10.58 0.10
CA ARG A 28 11.18 11.94 -0.08
C ARG A 28 10.41 12.72 -1.13
N GLU A 29 10.05 12.07 -2.23
CA GLU A 29 9.34 12.70 -3.36
C GLU A 29 7.87 12.97 -3.02
N THR A 30 7.18 12.00 -2.42
CA THR A 30 5.74 12.08 -2.14
C THR A 30 5.40 12.74 -0.79
N GLY A 31 6.36 12.79 0.14
CA GLY A 31 6.14 13.18 1.53
C GLY A 31 5.36 12.16 2.36
N ILE A 32 5.13 10.95 1.83
CA ILE A 32 4.39 9.88 2.51
C ILE A 32 5.32 9.08 3.42
N ASP A 33 4.83 8.69 4.59
CA ASP A 33 5.60 7.89 5.55
C ASP A 33 6.00 6.54 4.95
N ARG A 34 7.27 6.16 5.12
CA ARG A 34 7.85 4.90 4.67
C ARG A 34 7.08 3.66 5.13
N LYS A 35 6.49 3.67 6.34
CA LYS A 35 5.66 2.57 6.85
C LYS A 35 4.42 2.37 5.97
N VAL A 36 3.85 3.46 5.47
CA VAL A 36 2.67 3.41 4.60
C VAL A 36 3.04 2.94 3.20
N ILE A 37 4.14 3.46 2.64
CA ILE A 37 4.70 3.00 1.36
C ILE A 37 4.96 1.48 1.41
N ARG A 38 5.67 1.01 2.45
CA ARG A 38 5.96 -0.41 2.67
C ARG A 38 4.68 -1.25 2.73
N LYS A 39 3.67 -0.77 3.46
CA LYS A 39 2.37 -1.46 3.58
C LYS A 39 1.70 -1.63 2.22
N TYR A 40 1.73 -0.60 1.36
CA TYR A 40 1.09 -0.69 0.05
C TYR A 40 1.85 -1.55 -0.95
N ILE A 41 3.19 -1.47 -0.98
CA ILE A 41 4.03 -2.35 -1.81
C ILE A 41 3.78 -3.82 -1.44
N LYS A 42 3.86 -4.14 -0.14
CA LYS A 42 3.66 -5.52 0.33
C LYS A 42 2.26 -6.06 -0.03
N LYS A 43 1.21 -5.26 0.17
CA LYS A 43 -0.16 -5.65 -0.21
C LYS A 43 -0.31 -5.89 -1.71
N TYR A 44 0.37 -5.09 -2.53
CA TYR A 44 0.37 -5.29 -3.97
C TYR A 44 1.07 -6.60 -4.34
N GLU A 45 2.26 -6.86 -3.81
CA GLU A 45 3.04 -8.07 -4.10
C GLU A 45 2.31 -9.34 -3.63
N GLU A 46 1.63 -9.30 -2.49
CA GLU A 46 0.76 -10.39 -2.00
C GLU A 46 -0.37 -10.66 -2.99
N LYS A 47 -1.22 -9.66 -3.28
CA LYS A 47 -2.33 -9.82 -4.23
C LYS A 47 -1.86 -10.26 -5.61
N ARG A 48 -0.75 -9.72 -6.12
CA ARG A 48 -0.20 -10.13 -7.42
C ARG A 48 0.21 -11.60 -7.41
N ARG A 49 0.85 -12.08 -6.34
CA ARG A 49 1.19 -13.51 -6.21
C ARG A 49 -0.05 -14.39 -6.13
N ASP A 50 -1.05 -13.99 -5.36
CA ASP A 50 -2.30 -14.74 -5.24
C ASP A 50 -2.98 -14.90 -6.61
N LEU A 51 -3.05 -13.81 -7.39
CA LEU A 51 -3.65 -13.81 -8.71
C LEU A 51 -2.87 -14.64 -9.75
N ILE A 52 -1.53 -14.67 -9.66
CA ILE A 52 -0.68 -15.56 -10.46
C ILE A 52 -0.92 -17.03 -10.07
N ASN A 53 -0.97 -17.32 -8.76
CA ASN A 53 -1.22 -18.68 -8.26
C ASN A 53 -2.62 -19.18 -8.64
N GLU A 54 -3.60 -18.29 -8.69
CA GLU A 54 -4.97 -18.59 -9.15
C GLU A 54 -5.08 -18.70 -10.68
N GLY A 55 -4.01 -18.47 -11.43
CA GLY A 55 -4.01 -18.52 -12.90
C GLY A 55 -4.84 -17.42 -13.55
N LYS A 56 -5.15 -16.33 -12.83
CA LYS A 56 -5.95 -15.20 -13.33
C LYS A 56 -5.13 -14.20 -14.14
N ILE A 57 -3.81 -14.23 -13.98
CA ILE A 57 -2.90 -13.26 -14.58
C ILE A 57 -1.64 -14.01 -15.01
N ASP A 58 -1.21 -13.79 -16.25
CA ASP A 58 0.06 -14.31 -16.77
C ASP A 58 1.20 -13.33 -16.53
N GLY A 59 2.45 -13.83 -16.58
CA GLY A 59 3.65 -13.01 -16.40
C GLY A 59 3.81 -11.85 -17.40
N ASN A 60 3.08 -11.88 -18.52
CA ASN A 60 3.06 -10.86 -19.57
C ASN A 60 1.94 -9.81 -19.43
N THR A 61 1.12 -9.87 -18.38
CA THR A 61 -0.01 -8.95 -18.23
C THR A 61 0.46 -7.54 -17.84
N ASP A 62 -0.16 -6.51 -18.41
CA ASP A 62 0.25 -5.13 -18.21
C ASP A 62 0.16 -4.69 -16.74
N ILE A 63 1.25 -4.13 -16.22
CA ILE A 63 1.39 -3.75 -14.81
C ILE A 63 0.31 -2.75 -14.39
N GLN A 64 -0.10 -1.85 -15.30
CA GLN A 64 -1.15 -0.87 -15.03
C GLN A 64 -2.52 -1.54 -14.82
N GLU A 65 -2.90 -2.50 -15.66
CA GLU A 65 -4.15 -3.24 -15.49
C GLU A 65 -4.17 -4.01 -14.17
N ILE A 66 -3.03 -4.62 -13.80
CA ILE A 66 -2.88 -5.30 -12.52
C ILE A 66 -3.05 -4.30 -11.36
N ILE A 67 -2.42 -3.13 -11.44
CA ILE A 67 -2.50 -2.10 -10.40
C ILE A 67 -3.94 -1.61 -10.23
N ASP A 68 -4.65 -1.33 -11.31
CA ASP A 68 -6.01 -0.81 -11.25
C ASP A 68 -6.99 -1.84 -10.65
N ASN A 69 -6.79 -3.12 -10.97
CA ASN A 69 -7.55 -4.21 -10.34
C ASN A 69 -7.19 -4.42 -8.85
N ILE A 70 -5.92 -4.23 -8.46
CA ILE A 70 -5.44 -4.48 -7.10
C ILE A 70 -5.72 -3.31 -6.14
N VAL A 71 -5.66 -2.08 -6.66
CA VAL A 71 -5.74 -0.85 -5.89
C VAL A 71 -7.19 -0.50 -5.58
N GLU A 72 -7.77 -1.25 -4.65
CA GLU A 72 -9.05 -0.90 -4.04
C GLU A 72 -8.98 0.43 -3.28
N ARG A 73 -10.16 1.09 -3.20
CA ARG A 73 -10.42 2.24 -2.33
C ARG A 73 -10.10 1.86 -0.88
N SER A 74 -9.36 2.71 -0.18
CA SER A 74 -9.00 2.44 1.21
C SER A 74 -10.26 2.33 2.08
N LYS A 75 -10.56 1.15 2.60
CA LYS A 75 -11.56 0.96 3.66
C LYS A 75 -10.86 1.11 5.01
N TYR A 76 -11.24 2.13 5.79
CA TYR A 76 -10.76 2.28 7.15
C TYR A 76 -11.39 1.19 8.03
N ASN A 77 -10.60 0.22 8.49
CA ASN A 77 -11.08 -0.76 9.47
C ASN A 77 -11.07 -0.10 10.87
N ILE A 78 -12.26 0.07 11.45
CA ILE A 78 -12.50 0.64 12.79
C ILE A 78 -12.74 -0.45 13.83
N GLU A 79 -12.90 -1.71 13.43
CA GLU A 79 -13.30 -2.84 14.29
C GLU A 79 -12.33 -3.04 15.47
N ASN A 80 -11.03 -2.90 15.23
CA ASN A 80 -10.00 -3.04 16.27
C ASN A 80 -9.76 -1.76 17.10
N ARG A 81 -10.54 -0.70 16.87
CA ARG A 81 -10.42 0.57 17.62
C ARG A 81 -11.30 0.51 18.86
N HIS A 82 -10.79 -0.11 19.92
CA HIS A 82 -11.44 -0.08 21.24
C HIS A 82 -10.94 1.12 22.07
N LYS A 83 -11.83 1.68 22.91
CA LYS A 83 -11.46 2.73 23.87
C LYS A 83 -10.42 2.17 24.85
N ARG A 84 -9.25 2.80 24.95
CA ARG A 84 -8.24 2.47 25.97
C ARG A 84 -8.49 3.33 27.21
N LYS A 85 -8.57 2.73 28.39
CA LYS A 85 -8.56 3.48 29.66
C LYS A 85 -7.15 4.01 29.90
N LEU A 86 -7.02 5.30 30.17
CA LEU A 86 -5.77 5.90 30.67
C LEU A 86 -5.57 5.40 32.10
N ILE A 87 -4.49 4.68 32.36
CA ILE A 87 -4.08 4.32 33.72
C ILE A 87 -2.93 5.25 34.08
N TYR A 88 -3.13 6.09 35.10
CA TYR A 88 -2.03 6.84 35.70
C TYR A 88 -1.19 5.85 36.51
N ILE A 89 -0.06 5.43 35.95
CA ILE A 89 0.95 4.73 36.71
C ILE A 89 1.63 5.80 37.58
N MET A 90 1.31 5.84 38.87
CA MET A 90 2.06 6.65 39.84
C MET A 90 3.46 6.01 39.99
N LEU A 91 4.49 6.79 39.64
CA LEU A 91 5.90 6.52 39.91
C LEU A 91 6.23 6.83 41.37
#